data_AF-A0A831U107-F1
#
_entry.id   AF-A0A831U107-F1
#
_cell.length_a   1.000
_cell.length_b   1.000
_cell.length_c   1.000
_cell.angle_alpha   90.00
_cell.angle_beta   90.00
_cell.angle_gamma   90.00
#
_symmetry.space_group_name_H-M   'P 1'
#
loop_
_entity.id
_entity.type
_entity.pdbx_description
1 polymer ?
#
loop_
_entity_poly.entity_id
_entity_poly.type
_entity_poly.pdbx_seq_one_letter_code
_entity_poly.pdbx_strand_id
1 'polypeptide(L)'
;MKLLERLLVKRVYALSGDLAVFASPLAVVPPMEETTGIYLGIDDLGRSVFLNPAALPNMHGIIVGTTGSGKSTLARHLILEVRRMGVSSWTIDPHSERSYMRLFRRVLLLGMERINLLEIPGWKSSEFAGELARYIEKIYGIAGARFALREILLECLERNSLSPLENLSEVPEVKRIYEDLAQLHEDGAPTISELAAESICFTFPQMSSREFRSLAALALLMLLQGYRRMLGEVHRLEHMVVLGGGSLPGTVPSASVQGNQEVGLLCSCRDAVTA
;
A
#
# COMPACT_ATOMS: atom_id res chain seq x y z
N MET A 1 34.27 13.60 58.63
CA MET A 1 34.41 12.74 57.43
C MET A 1 33.42 11.59 57.36
N LYS A 2 33.03 10.91 58.46
CA LYS A 2 32.10 9.75 58.41
C LYS A 2 30.62 10.04 58.06
N LEU A 3 30.17 11.31 58.09
CA LEU A 3 28.80 11.68 57.73
C LEU A 3 28.60 11.83 56.21
N LEU A 4 29.66 12.23 55.49
CA LEU A 4 29.63 12.44 54.04
C LEU A 4 29.62 11.10 53.28
N GLU A 5 30.34 10.10 53.79
CA GLU A 5 30.33 8.72 53.26
C GLU A 5 28.95 8.06 53.38
N ARG A 6 28.17 8.36 54.43
CA ARG A 6 26.81 7.83 54.59
C ARG A 6 25.79 8.41 53.59
N LEU A 7 26.03 9.62 53.08
CA LEU A 7 25.18 10.23 52.04
C LEU A 7 25.50 9.70 50.64
N LEU A 8 26.73 9.25 50.39
CA LEU A 8 27.19 8.73 49.10
C LEU A 8 26.78 7.27 48.82
N VAL A 9 26.24 6.55 49.80
CA VAL A 9 25.93 5.10 49.68
C VAL A 9 24.44 4.83 49.43
N LYS A 10 23.58 5.84 49.47
CA LYS A 10 22.16 5.66 49.13
C LYS A 10 21.99 5.68 47.62
N ARG A 11 21.93 4.50 47.01
CA ARG A 11 21.49 4.34 45.61
C ARG A 11 20.05 4.81 45.51
N VAL A 12 19.86 6.00 44.94
CA VAL A 12 18.55 6.53 44.57
C VAL A 12 18.30 6.07 43.14
N TYR A 13 17.25 5.27 42.96
CA TYR A 13 16.79 4.85 41.65
C TYR A 13 15.82 5.93 41.15
N ALA A 14 16.17 6.58 40.04
CA ALA A 14 15.31 7.50 39.34
C ALA A 14 15.11 6.97 37.91
N LEU A 15 13.91 7.15 37.36
CA LEU A 15 13.67 6.83 35.96
C LEU A 15 14.39 7.86 35.09
N SER A 16 14.86 7.44 33.91
CA SER A 16 15.62 8.31 33.01
C SER A 16 14.88 9.60 32.66
N GLY A 17 13.54 9.56 32.61
CA GLY A 17 12.68 10.72 32.38
C GLY A 17 12.66 11.74 33.54
N ASP A 18 12.77 11.29 34.79
CA ASP A 18 12.74 12.17 35.96
C ASP A 18 14.01 13.02 36.07
N LEU A 19 15.13 12.48 35.59
CA LEU A 19 16.41 13.19 35.54
C LEU A 19 16.60 14.00 34.26
N ALA A 20 15.86 13.70 33.19
CA ALA A 20 16.03 14.35 31.88
C ALA A 20 15.88 15.88 31.97
N VAL A 21 14.89 16.35 32.73
CA VAL A 21 14.60 17.79 32.95
C VAL A 21 15.77 18.53 33.60
N PHE A 22 16.55 17.84 34.45
CA PHE A 22 17.71 18.42 35.13
C PHE A 22 19.03 18.17 34.39
N ALA A 23 19.12 17.09 33.62
CA ALA A 23 20.32 16.66 32.92
C ALA A 23 20.53 17.40 31.59
N SER A 24 19.47 17.91 30.96
CA SER A 24 19.59 18.68 29.72
C SER A 24 18.45 19.67 29.54
N PRO A 25 18.73 20.96 29.28
CA PRO A 25 17.72 21.92 28.83
C PRO A 25 16.98 21.44 27.57
N LEU A 26 17.62 20.61 26.73
CA LEU A 26 17.01 20.03 25.52
C LEU A 26 15.91 19.02 25.83
N ALA A 27 15.82 18.49 27.06
CA ALA A 27 14.72 17.61 27.45
C ALA A 27 13.39 18.36 27.61
N VAL A 28 13.44 19.69 27.75
CA VAL A 28 12.28 20.59 27.85
C VAL A 28 12.02 21.31 26.53
N VAL A 29 12.97 21.29 25.59
CA VAL A 29 12.78 21.85 24.26
C VAL A 29 11.89 20.89 23.47
N PRO A 30 10.71 21.33 23.00
CA PRO A 30 9.88 20.48 22.16
C PRO A 30 10.67 20.10 20.91
N PRO A 31 10.52 18.85 20.41
CA PRO A 31 11.18 18.44 19.18
C PRO A 31 10.79 19.38 18.04
N MET A 32 11.70 19.61 17.09
CA MET A 32 11.42 20.43 15.92
C MET A 32 10.17 19.92 15.22
N GLU A 33 9.21 20.82 15.02
CA GLU A 33 7.94 20.52 14.38
C GLU A 33 8.13 20.55 12.86
N GLU A 34 7.63 19.52 12.18
CA GLU A 34 7.46 19.56 10.74
C GLU A 34 6.43 20.65 10.42
N THR A 35 6.85 21.68 9.68
CA THR A 35 5.98 22.79 9.27
C THR A 35 5.42 22.60 7.85
N THR A 36 5.81 21.51 7.20
CA THR A 36 5.49 21.23 5.79
C THR A 36 5.11 19.77 5.61
N GLY A 37 4.32 19.49 4.57
CA GLY A 37 3.86 18.14 4.24
C GLY A 37 2.35 17.99 4.37
N ILE A 38 1.91 16.76 4.64
CA ILE A 38 0.51 16.38 4.72
C ILE A 38 0.00 16.72 6.12
N TYR A 39 -0.97 17.63 6.22
CA TYR A 39 -1.57 17.97 7.50
C TYR A 39 -2.35 16.79 8.08
N LEU A 40 -2.03 16.37 9.30
CA LEU A 40 -2.71 15.27 10.00
C LEU A 40 -3.80 15.77 10.96
N GLY A 41 -3.56 16.89 11.63
CA GLY A 41 -4.46 17.40 12.66
C GLY A 41 -3.75 18.23 13.72
N ILE A 42 -4.27 18.17 14.94
CA ILE A 42 -3.78 18.92 16.10
C ILE A 42 -3.45 17.93 17.21
N ASP A 43 -2.31 18.10 17.89
CA ASP A 43 -1.94 17.29 19.05
C ASP A 43 -2.62 17.77 20.36
N ASP A 44 -2.36 17.07 21.46
CA ASP A 44 -2.94 17.38 22.77
C ASP A 44 -2.50 18.74 23.34
N LEU A 45 -1.45 19.35 22.76
CA LEU A 45 -0.92 20.66 23.14
C LEU A 45 -1.43 21.78 22.23
N GLY A 46 -2.35 21.47 21.29
CA GLY A 46 -2.92 22.45 20.37
C GLY A 46 -2.05 22.76 19.16
N ARG A 47 -1.02 21.94 18.89
CA ARG A 47 -0.03 22.18 17.84
C ARG A 47 -0.39 21.43 16.57
N SER A 48 -0.14 22.06 15.42
CA SER A 48 -0.45 21.44 14.13
C SER A 48 0.56 20.34 13.81
N VAL A 49 0.06 19.16 13.45
CA VAL A 49 0.89 17.99 13.12
C VAL A 49 0.90 17.79 11.62
N PHE A 50 2.11 17.72 11.05
CA PHE A 50 2.32 17.44 9.64
C PHE A 50 3.14 16.16 9.47
N LEU A 51 2.84 15.43 8.40
CA LEU A 51 3.61 14.29 7.93
C LEU A 51 4.38 14.72 6.68
N ASN A 52 5.71 14.83 6.79
CA ASN A 52 6.56 15.23 5.68
C ASN A 52 7.06 13.99 4.90
N PRO A 53 6.57 13.74 3.66
CA PRO A 53 7.00 12.59 2.87
C PRO A 53 8.50 12.62 2.52
N ALA A 54 9.08 13.81 2.38
CA ALA A 54 10.47 13.98 1.99
C ALA A 54 11.45 13.71 3.15
N ALA A 55 10.97 13.74 4.39
CA ALA A 55 11.76 13.40 5.57
C ALA A 55 11.81 11.88 5.83
N LEU A 56 11.02 11.08 5.11
CA LEU A 56 10.92 9.64 5.28
C LEU A 56 11.64 8.90 4.15
N PRO A 57 12.60 8.00 4.45
CA PRO A 57 13.36 7.29 3.43
C PRO A 57 12.50 6.33 2.59
N ASN A 58 11.41 5.81 3.18
CA ASN A 58 10.35 5.12 2.47
C ASN A 58 9.02 5.47 3.14
N MET A 59 8.07 6.04 2.40
CA MET A 59 6.78 6.43 2.96
C MET A 59 5.77 5.30 2.81
N HIS A 60 5.72 4.39 3.79
CA HIS A 60 4.63 3.41 3.89
C HIS A 60 3.97 3.55 5.25
N GLY A 61 2.64 3.45 5.28
CA GLY A 61 1.86 3.65 6.49
C GLY A 61 0.72 2.65 6.60
N ILE A 62 0.28 2.40 7.82
CA ILE A 62 -0.91 1.61 8.10
C ILE A 62 -1.79 2.41 9.06
N ILE A 63 -3.06 2.56 8.72
CA ILE A 63 -4.07 3.17 9.58
C ILE A 63 -4.86 2.04 10.22
N VAL A 64 -4.67 1.85 11.53
CA VAL A 64 -5.33 0.81 12.32
C VAL A 64 -6.26 1.45 13.34
N GLY A 65 -7.38 0.79 13.62
CA GLY A 65 -8.35 1.23 14.61
C GLY A 65 -9.61 0.39 14.59
N THR A 66 -10.40 0.49 15.66
CA THR A 66 -11.68 -0.21 15.77
C THR A 66 -12.72 0.36 14.78
N THR A 67 -13.80 -0.36 14.55
CA THR A 67 -14.92 0.17 13.76
C THR A 67 -15.45 1.45 14.39
N GLY A 68 -15.65 2.49 13.58
CA GLY A 68 -16.09 3.81 14.07
C GLY A 68 -14.98 4.72 14.58
N SER A 69 -13.73 4.27 14.67
CA SER A 69 -12.59 5.09 15.16
C SER A 69 -12.14 6.19 14.20
N GLY A 70 -12.80 6.36 13.05
CA GLY A 70 -12.46 7.39 12.07
C GLY A 70 -11.40 6.98 11.02
N LYS A 71 -11.03 5.70 10.86
CA LYS A 71 -10.06 5.25 9.84
C LYS A 71 -10.35 5.77 8.43
N SER A 72 -11.56 5.51 7.93
CA SER A 72 -11.95 5.98 6.60
C SER A 72 -12.06 7.51 6.53
N THR A 73 -12.30 8.19 7.66
CA THR A 73 -12.25 9.65 7.72
C THR A 73 -10.82 10.17 7.58
N LEU A 74 -9.87 9.59 8.31
CA LEU A 74 -8.46 9.93 8.21
C LEU A 74 -7.92 9.62 6.80
N ALA A 75 -8.22 8.46 6.23
CA ALA A 75 -7.77 8.11 4.89
C ALA A 75 -8.28 9.10 3.82
N ARG A 76 -9.57 9.49 3.90
CA ARG A 76 -10.16 10.51 3.02
C ARG A 76 -9.53 11.89 3.22
N HIS A 77 -9.24 12.26 4.46
CA HIS A 77 -8.53 13.49 4.79
C HIS A 77 -7.14 13.52 4.12
N LEU A 78 -6.35 12.45 4.27
CA LEU A 78 -5.04 12.33 3.62
C LEU A 78 -5.12 12.42 2.10
N ILE A 79 -6.11 11.74 1.47
CA ILE A 79 -6.33 11.83 0.02
C ILE A 79 -6.58 13.27 -0.42
N LEU A 80 -7.37 14.03 0.35
CA LEU A 80 -7.68 15.42 0.04
C LEU A 80 -6.45 16.33 0.19
N GLU A 81 -5.66 16.15 1.26
CA GLU A 81 -4.42 16.91 1.46
C GLU A 81 -3.40 16.65 0.36
N VAL A 82 -3.16 15.37 0.01
CA VAL A 82 -2.25 14.99 -1.07
C VAL A 82 -2.70 15.56 -2.42
N ARG A 83 -4.01 15.57 -2.70
CA ARG A 83 -4.54 16.20 -3.92
C ARG A 83 -4.38 17.71 -3.93
N ARG A 84 -4.49 18.40 -2.78
CA ARG A 84 -4.20 19.84 -2.69
C ARG A 84 -2.73 20.15 -3.01
N MET A 85 -1.83 19.21 -2.74
CA MET A 85 -0.42 19.29 -3.12
C MET A 85 -0.17 19.00 -4.60
N GLY A 86 -1.21 18.72 -5.40
CA GLY A 86 -1.08 18.40 -6.83
C GLY A 86 -0.60 16.97 -7.10
N VAL A 87 -0.62 16.09 -6.09
CA VAL A 87 -0.17 14.71 -6.21
C VAL A 87 -1.35 13.81 -6.60
N SER A 88 -1.14 12.92 -7.57
CA SER A 88 -2.17 11.95 -7.97
C SER A 88 -2.34 10.86 -6.91
N SER A 89 -3.54 10.31 -6.83
CA SER A 89 -3.87 9.34 -5.78
C SER A 89 -4.82 8.27 -6.27
N TRP A 90 -4.54 7.03 -5.88
CA TRP A 90 -5.42 5.90 -6.11
C TRP A 90 -6.06 5.45 -4.81
N THR A 91 -7.33 5.07 -4.90
CA THR A 91 -7.99 4.32 -3.83
C THR A 91 -8.45 2.99 -4.39
N ILE A 92 -7.97 1.89 -3.83
CA ILE A 92 -8.43 0.55 -4.15
C ILE A 92 -9.35 0.11 -3.01
N ASP A 93 -10.66 0.16 -3.25
CA ASP A 93 -11.67 -0.09 -2.24
C ASP A 93 -12.45 -1.39 -2.52
N PRO A 94 -12.05 -2.52 -1.88
CA PRO A 94 -12.72 -3.81 -2.05
C PRO A 94 -14.15 -3.81 -1.50
N HIS A 95 -14.55 -2.85 -0.67
CA HIS A 95 -15.88 -2.78 -0.07
C HIS A 95 -16.81 -1.79 -0.77
N SER A 96 -16.30 -1.03 -1.73
CA SER A 96 -17.06 -0.05 -2.51
C SER A 96 -17.84 0.92 -1.62
N GLU A 97 -17.17 1.47 -0.60
CA GLU A 97 -17.70 2.56 0.20
C GLU A 97 -17.95 3.78 -0.69
N ARG A 98 -19.21 4.20 -0.77
CA ARG A 98 -19.63 5.40 -1.54
C ARG A 98 -18.91 6.68 -1.10
N SER A 99 -18.37 6.70 0.12
CA SER A 99 -17.60 7.82 0.69
C SER A 99 -16.33 8.09 -0.11
N TYR A 100 -15.59 7.05 -0.52
CA TYR A 100 -14.39 7.20 -1.35
C TYR A 100 -14.76 7.60 -2.77
N MET A 101 -15.74 6.93 -3.39
CA MET A 101 -16.15 7.21 -4.77
C MET A 101 -16.47 8.69 -5.00
N ARG A 102 -17.12 9.36 -4.04
CA ARG A 102 -17.47 10.79 -4.12
C ARG A 102 -16.26 11.73 -4.14
N LEU A 103 -15.09 11.28 -3.72
CA LEU A 103 -13.88 12.09 -3.76
C LEU A 103 -13.27 12.14 -5.17
N PHE A 104 -13.54 11.16 -6.01
CA PHE A 104 -12.87 11.00 -7.29
C PHE A 104 -13.79 11.37 -8.45
N ARG A 105 -13.23 12.03 -9.47
CA ARG A 105 -13.94 12.29 -10.73
C ARG A 105 -14.06 11.02 -11.57
N ARG A 106 -13.01 10.19 -11.54
CA ARG A 106 -12.94 8.92 -12.25
C ARG A 106 -13.02 7.77 -11.24
N VAL A 107 -13.97 6.88 -11.47
CA VAL A 107 -14.15 5.65 -10.71
C VAL A 107 -14.11 4.52 -11.72
N LEU A 108 -13.28 3.50 -11.48
CA LEU A 108 -13.19 2.31 -12.29
C LEU A 108 -13.78 1.12 -11.53
N LEU A 109 -14.77 0.46 -12.12
CA LEU A 109 -15.40 -0.74 -11.57
C LEU A 109 -14.74 -1.99 -12.16
N LEU A 110 -13.73 -2.50 -11.48
CA LEU A 110 -12.90 -3.61 -11.97
C LEU A 110 -13.72 -4.89 -12.13
N GLY A 111 -13.62 -5.53 -13.29
CA GLY A 111 -14.43 -6.68 -13.69
C GLY A 111 -15.58 -6.32 -14.64
N MET A 112 -16.00 -5.05 -14.66
CA MET A 112 -16.81 -4.47 -15.75
C MET A 112 -15.92 -3.64 -16.67
N GLU A 113 -15.06 -2.82 -16.07
CA GLU A 113 -13.99 -2.09 -16.75
C GLU A 113 -12.68 -2.85 -16.60
N ARG A 114 -11.87 -2.83 -17.66
CA ARG A 114 -10.63 -3.59 -17.79
C ARG A 114 -9.43 -2.64 -17.87
N ILE A 115 -8.24 -3.20 -17.68
CA ILE A 115 -6.94 -2.52 -17.76
C ILE A 115 -5.98 -3.37 -18.61
N ASN A 116 -4.94 -2.78 -19.16
CA ASN A 116 -3.92 -3.58 -19.82
C ASN A 116 -2.96 -4.20 -18.77
N LEU A 117 -3.21 -5.47 -18.40
CA LEU A 117 -2.36 -6.23 -17.48
C LEU A 117 -1.03 -6.70 -18.08
N LEU A 118 -0.93 -6.81 -19.41
CA LEU A 118 0.25 -7.36 -20.10
C LEU A 118 1.28 -6.29 -20.43
N GLU A 119 0.88 -5.02 -20.42
CA GLU A 119 1.81 -3.90 -20.47
C GLU A 119 2.47 -3.70 -19.10
N ILE A 120 3.68 -4.24 -18.96
CA ILE A 120 4.44 -4.32 -17.70
C ILE A 120 5.63 -3.35 -17.65
N PRO A 121 5.41 -2.01 -17.64
CA PRO A 121 6.51 -1.06 -17.69
C PRO A 121 7.45 -1.24 -16.49
N GLY A 122 8.76 -1.11 -16.73
CA GLY A 122 9.80 -1.21 -15.70
C GLY A 122 9.99 -2.60 -15.08
N TRP A 123 9.33 -3.64 -15.59
CA TRP A 123 9.59 -5.03 -15.23
C TRP A 123 10.27 -5.79 -16.35
N LYS A 124 11.08 -6.78 -15.97
CA LYS A 124 11.45 -7.88 -16.89
C LYS A 124 10.32 -8.91 -16.88
N SER A 125 9.96 -9.47 -18.03
CA SER A 125 8.84 -10.43 -18.15
C SER A 125 8.97 -11.62 -17.20
N SER A 126 10.18 -12.15 -17.04
CA SER A 126 10.47 -13.27 -16.12
C SER A 126 10.34 -12.89 -14.64
N GLU A 127 10.68 -11.65 -14.26
CA GLU A 127 10.52 -11.14 -12.90
C GLU A 127 9.04 -10.92 -12.57
N PHE A 128 8.31 -10.25 -13.47
CA PHE A 128 6.88 -10.01 -13.30
C PHE A 128 6.08 -11.31 -13.24
N ALA A 129 6.32 -12.25 -14.16
CA ALA A 129 5.69 -13.57 -14.15
C ALA A 129 6.01 -14.34 -12.86
N GLY A 130 7.25 -14.28 -12.38
CA GLY A 130 7.68 -14.94 -11.15
C GLY A 130 7.02 -14.39 -9.88
N GLU A 131 6.81 -13.06 -9.81
CA GLU A 131 6.11 -12.41 -8.71
C GLU A 131 4.59 -12.60 -8.79
N LEU A 132 4.00 -12.46 -9.97
CA LEU A 132 2.56 -12.68 -10.18
C LEU A 132 2.17 -14.12 -9.87
N ALA A 133 2.95 -15.10 -10.34
CA ALA A 133 2.76 -16.52 -9.99
C ALA A 133 2.82 -16.77 -8.48
N ARG A 134 3.75 -16.11 -7.79
CA ARG A 134 3.88 -16.21 -6.32
C ARG A 134 2.63 -15.67 -5.61
N TYR A 135 2.05 -14.59 -6.10
CA TYR A 135 0.83 -14.03 -5.53
C TYR A 135 -0.40 -14.88 -5.86
N ILE A 136 -0.53 -15.36 -7.10
CA ILE A 136 -1.61 -16.26 -7.51
C ILE A 136 -1.60 -17.53 -6.66
N GLU A 137 -0.44 -18.18 -6.47
CA GLU A 137 -0.30 -19.34 -5.59
C GLU A 137 -0.84 -19.05 -4.17
N LYS A 138 -0.49 -17.88 -3.60
CA LYS A 138 -0.94 -17.47 -2.26
C LYS A 138 -2.43 -17.12 -2.19
N ILE A 139 -2.96 -16.43 -3.20
CA ILE A 139 -4.35 -15.99 -3.25
C ILE A 139 -5.30 -17.18 -3.40
N TYR A 140 -4.98 -18.09 -4.32
CA TYR A 140 -5.83 -19.23 -4.65
C TYR A 140 -5.49 -20.49 -3.85
N GLY A 141 -4.41 -20.48 -3.07
CA GLY A 141 -4.03 -21.59 -2.18
C GLY A 141 -3.51 -22.83 -2.91
N ILE A 142 -2.93 -22.67 -4.11
CA ILE A 142 -2.53 -23.78 -4.98
C ILE A 142 -1.04 -24.10 -4.75
N ALA A 143 -0.75 -24.79 -3.65
CA ALA A 143 0.63 -25.06 -3.23
C ALA A 143 1.44 -25.83 -4.29
N GLY A 144 2.63 -25.33 -4.62
CA GLY A 144 3.57 -25.96 -5.55
C GLY A 144 3.35 -25.58 -7.02
N ALA A 145 2.29 -24.83 -7.34
CA ALA A 145 2.00 -24.44 -8.72
C ALA A 145 2.85 -23.27 -9.22
N ARG A 146 3.63 -22.60 -8.36
CA ARG A 146 4.38 -21.38 -8.71
C ARG A 146 5.26 -21.51 -9.95
N PHE A 147 6.01 -22.62 -10.08
CA PHE A 147 6.91 -22.80 -11.23
C PHE A 147 6.14 -22.96 -12.53
N ALA A 148 5.12 -23.82 -12.54
CA ALA A 148 4.27 -24.01 -13.73
C ALA A 148 3.55 -22.72 -14.11
N LEU A 149 2.94 -22.04 -13.12
CA LEU A 149 2.26 -20.76 -13.34
C LEU A 149 3.20 -19.69 -13.88
N ARG A 150 4.43 -19.61 -13.38
CA ARG A 150 5.44 -18.67 -13.88
C ARG A 150 5.73 -18.90 -15.35
N GLU A 151 5.96 -20.14 -15.78
CA GLU A 151 6.28 -20.44 -17.18
C GLU A 151 5.10 -20.11 -18.10
N ILE A 152 3.87 -20.45 -17.70
CA ILE A 152 2.66 -20.10 -18.45
C ILE A 152 2.47 -18.59 -18.56
N LEU A 153 2.65 -17.86 -17.46
CA LEU A 153 2.54 -16.39 -17.44
C LEU A 153 3.65 -15.73 -18.26
N LEU A 154 4.86 -16.30 -18.28
CA LEU A 154 5.94 -15.82 -19.12
C LEU A 154 5.57 -15.94 -20.60
N GLU A 155 5.02 -17.09 -21.00
CA GLU A 155 4.51 -17.29 -22.36
C GLU A 155 3.38 -16.31 -22.71
N CYS A 156 2.49 -16.02 -21.75
CA CYS A 156 1.42 -15.02 -21.93
C CYS A 156 1.99 -13.62 -22.21
N LEU A 157 3.04 -13.22 -21.49
CA LEU A 157 3.70 -11.92 -21.67
C LEU A 157 4.45 -11.85 -23.00
N GLU A 158 5.16 -12.92 -23.38
CA GLU A 158 5.90 -12.98 -24.65
C GLU A 158 4.98 -12.93 -25.86
N ARG A 159 3.81 -13.56 -25.77
CA ARG A 159 2.78 -13.53 -26.83
C ARG A 159 1.85 -12.32 -26.74
N ASN A 160 1.98 -11.52 -25.68
CA ASN A 160 1.06 -10.45 -25.35
C ASN A 160 -0.42 -10.91 -25.44
N SER A 161 -0.72 -12.07 -24.83
CA SER A 161 -2.05 -12.69 -24.87
C SER A 161 -2.23 -13.64 -23.69
N LEU A 162 -3.43 -13.71 -23.12
CA LEU A 162 -3.79 -14.71 -22.08
C LEU A 162 -4.09 -16.12 -22.65
N SER A 163 -4.00 -16.31 -23.97
CA SER A 163 -4.30 -17.60 -24.62
C SER A 163 -3.52 -18.82 -24.09
N PRO A 164 -2.23 -18.72 -23.67
CA PRO A 164 -1.53 -19.87 -23.09
C PRO A 164 -2.20 -20.41 -21.81
N LEU A 165 -2.77 -19.51 -21.01
CA LEU A 165 -3.52 -19.88 -19.80
C LEU A 165 -4.91 -20.43 -20.15
N GLU A 166 -5.57 -19.87 -21.17
CA GLU A 166 -6.85 -20.36 -21.69
C GLU A 166 -6.77 -21.82 -22.18
N ASN A 167 -5.68 -22.17 -22.87
CA ASN A 167 -5.45 -23.52 -23.39
C ASN A 167 -5.35 -24.58 -22.28
N LEU A 168 -5.09 -24.17 -21.04
CA LEU A 168 -4.97 -25.04 -19.87
C LEU A 168 -6.19 -24.96 -18.94
N SER A 169 -7.28 -24.34 -19.41
CA SER A 169 -8.54 -24.17 -18.66
C SER A 169 -9.32 -25.47 -18.40
N GLU A 170 -8.85 -26.62 -18.90
CA GLU A 170 -9.35 -27.94 -18.51
C GLU A 170 -9.08 -28.24 -17.02
N VAL A 171 -8.05 -27.63 -16.44
CA VAL A 171 -7.76 -27.74 -14.99
C VAL A 171 -8.60 -26.69 -14.24
N PRO A 172 -9.50 -27.08 -13.30
CA PRO A 172 -10.43 -26.16 -12.66
C PRO A 172 -9.77 -24.96 -11.96
N GLU A 173 -8.62 -25.18 -11.33
CA GLU A 173 -7.84 -24.14 -10.65
C GLU A 173 -7.29 -23.12 -11.64
N VAL A 174 -6.77 -23.60 -12.78
CA VAL A 174 -6.21 -22.74 -13.85
C VAL A 174 -7.33 -21.97 -14.55
N LYS A 175 -8.47 -22.62 -14.79
CA LYS A 175 -9.66 -21.99 -15.35
C LYS A 175 -10.11 -20.79 -14.53
N ARG A 176 -10.17 -20.94 -13.20
CA ARG A 176 -10.57 -19.85 -12.30
C ARG A 176 -9.59 -18.67 -12.37
N ILE A 177 -8.29 -18.94 -12.42
CA ILE A 177 -7.26 -17.90 -12.56
C ILE A 177 -7.41 -17.19 -13.91
N TYR A 178 -7.61 -17.94 -14.99
CA TYR A 178 -7.84 -17.38 -16.32
C TYR A 178 -9.07 -16.47 -16.36
N GLU A 179 -10.21 -16.93 -15.84
CA GLU A 179 -11.45 -16.16 -15.80
C GLU A 179 -11.26 -14.83 -15.04
N ASP A 180 -10.57 -14.86 -13.90
CA ASP A 180 -10.30 -13.67 -13.09
C ASP A 180 -9.31 -12.71 -13.80
N LEU A 181 -8.28 -13.22 -14.47
CA LEU A 181 -7.36 -12.39 -15.27
C LEU A 181 -8.03 -11.81 -16.51
N ALA A 182 -8.87 -12.58 -17.20
CA ALA A 182 -9.62 -12.14 -18.37
C ALA A 182 -10.69 -11.09 -18.02
N GLN A 183 -11.24 -11.13 -16.80
CA GLN A 183 -12.11 -10.08 -16.28
C GLN A 183 -11.36 -8.76 -16.01
N LEU A 184 -10.05 -8.81 -15.78
CA LEU A 184 -9.22 -7.62 -15.54
C LEU A 184 -8.55 -7.09 -16.80
N HIS A 185 -8.26 -7.96 -17.78
CA HIS A 185 -7.41 -7.62 -18.92
C HIS A 185 -8.15 -7.44 -20.24
N GLU A 186 -7.77 -6.41 -20.99
CA GLU A 186 -8.09 -6.24 -22.40
C GLU A 186 -6.96 -5.47 -23.12
N ASP A 187 -6.63 -5.87 -24.36
CA ASP A 187 -5.49 -5.32 -25.12
C ASP A 187 -5.63 -3.83 -25.42
N GLY A 188 -6.86 -3.34 -25.62
CA GLY A 188 -7.16 -1.92 -25.89
C GLY A 188 -7.52 -1.11 -24.65
N ALA A 189 -7.44 -1.71 -23.45
CA ALA A 189 -7.79 -1.02 -22.22
C ALA A 189 -6.68 -0.05 -21.77
N PRO A 190 -7.00 0.92 -20.89
CA PRO A 190 -6.05 1.91 -20.42
C PRO A 190 -4.80 1.28 -19.82
N THR A 191 -3.65 1.88 -20.14
CA THR A 191 -2.35 1.45 -19.65
C THR A 191 -2.12 1.96 -18.23
N ILE A 192 -1.21 1.34 -17.49
CA ILE A 192 -0.90 1.81 -16.13
C ILE A 192 -0.34 3.24 -16.13
N SER A 193 0.34 3.64 -17.20
CA SER A 193 0.90 4.98 -17.35
C SER A 193 -0.18 6.05 -17.47
N GLU A 194 -1.25 5.76 -18.21
CA GLU A 194 -2.44 6.60 -18.33
C GLU A 194 -3.19 6.68 -17.00
N LEU A 195 -3.37 5.55 -16.33
CA LEU A 195 -4.07 5.49 -15.05
C LEU A 195 -3.31 6.24 -13.95
N ALA A 196 -1.96 6.20 -13.96
CA ALA A 196 -1.13 6.79 -12.90
C ALA A 196 -1.09 8.33 -12.96
N ALA A 197 -1.40 8.91 -14.12
CA ALA A 197 -1.50 10.35 -14.32
C ALA A 197 -2.76 10.95 -13.66
N GLU A 198 -3.75 10.12 -13.35
CA GLU A 198 -5.04 10.55 -12.81
C GLU A 198 -5.25 10.10 -11.35
N SER A 199 -6.10 10.84 -10.64
CA SER A 199 -6.65 10.36 -9.36
C SER A 199 -7.86 9.47 -9.62
N ILE A 200 -7.79 8.20 -9.23
CA ILE A 200 -8.78 7.16 -9.57
C ILE A 200 -9.23 6.41 -8.32
N CYS A 201 -10.53 6.12 -8.23
CA CYS A 201 -11.07 5.15 -7.27
C CYS A 201 -11.38 3.83 -7.99
N PHE A 202 -10.62 2.79 -7.66
CA PHE A 202 -10.88 1.42 -8.10
C PHE A 202 -11.85 0.76 -7.12
N THR A 203 -12.97 0.28 -7.64
CA THR A 203 -14.03 -0.40 -6.89
C THR A 203 -14.35 -1.74 -7.55
N PHE A 204 -15.20 -2.54 -6.89
CA PHE A 204 -15.48 -3.89 -7.32
C PHE A 204 -16.97 -4.20 -7.29
N PRO A 205 -17.48 -5.02 -8.22
CA PRO A 205 -18.85 -5.52 -8.14
C PRO A 205 -19.12 -6.20 -6.79
N GLN A 206 -20.32 -6.00 -6.24
CA GLN A 206 -20.66 -6.54 -4.92
C GLN A 206 -20.46 -8.06 -4.81
N MET A 207 -20.73 -8.78 -5.90
CA MET A 207 -20.65 -10.24 -6.00
C MET A 207 -19.27 -10.76 -6.45
N SER A 208 -18.23 -9.93 -6.50
CA SER A 208 -16.88 -10.38 -6.85
C SER A 208 -16.25 -11.22 -5.74
N SER A 209 -15.48 -12.24 -6.13
CA SER A 209 -14.78 -13.13 -5.19
C SER A 209 -13.68 -12.39 -4.43
N ARG A 210 -13.31 -12.90 -3.24
CA ARG A 210 -12.23 -12.31 -2.44
C ARG A 210 -10.88 -12.42 -3.17
N GLU A 211 -10.70 -13.54 -3.87
CA GLU A 211 -9.53 -13.87 -4.66
C GLU A 211 -9.37 -12.88 -5.82
N PHE A 212 -10.44 -12.64 -6.58
CA PHE A 212 -10.45 -11.64 -7.64
C PHE A 212 -10.07 -10.24 -7.14
N ARG A 213 -10.70 -9.78 -6.04
CA ARG A 213 -10.38 -8.46 -5.45
C ARG A 213 -8.91 -8.36 -5.04
N SER A 214 -8.37 -9.43 -4.46
CA SER A 214 -6.97 -9.49 -4.02
C SER A 214 -6.01 -9.51 -5.22
N LEU A 215 -6.32 -10.31 -6.24
CA LEU A 215 -5.54 -10.41 -7.47
C LEU A 215 -5.50 -9.06 -8.20
N ALA A 216 -6.65 -8.43 -8.37
CA ALA A 216 -6.77 -7.13 -9.02
C ALA A 216 -6.00 -6.02 -8.29
N ALA A 217 -6.15 -5.95 -6.95
CA ALA A 217 -5.43 -4.99 -6.14
C ALA A 217 -3.91 -5.18 -6.24
N LEU A 218 -3.44 -6.43 -6.14
CA LEU A 218 -2.02 -6.74 -6.26
C LEU A 218 -1.48 -6.48 -7.67
N ALA A 219 -2.23 -6.83 -8.72
CA ALA A 219 -1.84 -6.55 -10.10
C ALA A 219 -1.67 -5.04 -10.35
N LEU A 220 -2.63 -4.22 -9.89
CA LEU A 220 -2.53 -2.76 -9.97
C LEU A 220 -1.29 -2.22 -9.23
N LEU A 221 -1.04 -2.71 -8.02
CA LEU A 221 0.14 -2.30 -7.24
C LEU A 221 1.45 -2.72 -7.92
N MET A 222 1.52 -3.92 -8.49
CA MET A 222 2.70 -4.41 -9.21
C MET A 222 2.95 -3.59 -10.47
N LEU A 223 1.92 -3.31 -11.26
CA LEU A 223 2.04 -2.50 -12.47
C LEU A 223 2.45 -1.06 -12.13
N LEU A 224 1.85 -0.46 -11.11
CA LEU A 224 2.23 0.88 -10.65
C LEU A 224 3.67 0.89 -10.15
N GLN A 225 4.09 -0.11 -9.38
CA GLN A 225 5.47 -0.25 -8.93
C GLN A 225 6.43 -0.32 -10.12
N GLY A 226 6.10 -1.10 -11.15
CA GLY A 226 6.87 -1.19 -12.38
C GLY A 226 7.01 0.15 -13.08
N TYR A 227 5.87 0.81 -13.30
CA TYR A 227 5.85 2.14 -13.90
C TYR A 227 6.72 3.15 -13.13
N ARG A 228 6.66 3.13 -11.79
CA ARG A 228 7.51 3.98 -10.94
C ARG A 228 8.99 3.61 -11.05
N ARG A 229 9.36 2.32 -11.12
CA ARG A 229 10.74 1.89 -11.38
C ARG A 229 11.27 2.44 -12.70
N MET A 230 10.43 2.46 -13.75
CA MET A 230 10.80 2.97 -15.07
C MET A 230 11.08 4.48 -15.05
N LEU A 231 10.31 5.26 -14.28
CA LEU A 231 10.53 6.70 -14.14
C LEU A 231 11.80 7.06 -13.35
N GLY A 232 12.34 6.11 -12.58
CA GLY A 232 13.53 6.31 -11.78
C GLY A 232 13.23 6.85 -10.37
N GLU A 233 14.29 7.15 -9.63
CA GLU A 233 14.20 7.59 -8.24
C GLU A 233 13.83 9.08 -8.16
N VAL A 234 12.83 9.39 -7.32
CA VAL A 234 12.41 10.76 -7.06
C VAL A 234 12.16 10.92 -5.56
N HIS A 235 12.86 11.86 -4.92
CA HIS A 235 12.74 12.15 -3.47
C HIS A 235 11.52 13.02 -3.13
N ARG A 236 10.43 12.88 -3.88
CA ARG A 236 9.18 13.60 -3.65
C ARG A 236 8.00 12.64 -3.77
N LEU A 237 6.94 12.92 -3.01
CA LEU A 237 5.70 12.19 -3.14
C LEU A 237 5.04 12.48 -4.49
N GLU A 238 5.05 11.52 -5.40
CA GLU A 238 4.39 11.65 -6.71
C GLU A 238 3.06 10.91 -6.80
N HIS A 239 2.85 9.93 -5.92
CA HIS A 239 1.64 9.13 -5.94
C HIS A 239 1.32 8.53 -4.58
N MET A 240 0.06 8.58 -4.19
CA MET A 240 -0.45 7.98 -2.97
C MET A 240 -1.46 6.89 -3.31
N VAL A 241 -1.27 5.68 -2.78
CA VAL A 241 -2.26 4.60 -2.88
C VAL A 241 -2.88 4.33 -1.51
N VAL A 242 -4.20 4.34 -1.46
CA VAL A 242 -4.99 3.95 -0.29
C VAL A 242 -5.68 2.62 -0.57
N LEU A 243 -5.48 1.66 0.33
CA LEU A 243 -6.07 0.33 0.26
C LEU A 243 -7.20 0.24 1.31
N GLY A 244 -8.44 0.22 0.84
CA GLY A 244 -9.63 0.05 1.68
C GLY A 244 -9.63 -1.31 2.37
N GLY A 245 -10.06 -1.33 3.63
CA GLY A 245 -9.75 -2.43 4.54
C GLY A 245 -10.41 -3.76 4.22
N GLY A 246 -9.66 -4.63 3.54
CA GLY A 246 -9.84 -6.07 3.50
C GLY A 246 -8.46 -6.73 3.59
N SER A 247 -8.34 -7.83 4.34
CA SER A 247 -7.07 -8.54 4.53
C SER A 247 -6.43 -8.93 3.18
N LEU A 248 -5.34 -8.26 2.81
CA LEU A 248 -4.46 -8.70 1.73
C LEU A 248 -3.77 -10.01 2.14
N PRO A 249 -3.64 -11.01 1.26
CA PRO A 249 -2.85 -12.19 1.54
C PRO A 249 -1.36 -11.83 1.50
N GLY A 250 -0.78 -11.51 2.67
CA GLY A 250 0.65 -11.22 2.78
C GLY A 250 1.09 -10.37 3.97
N THR A 251 0.17 -9.72 4.70
CA THR A 251 0.51 -9.18 6.02
C THR A 251 0.60 -10.35 7.01
N VAL A 252 1.73 -10.45 7.70
CA VAL A 252 1.99 -11.48 8.72
C VAL A 252 0.83 -11.48 9.72
N PRO A 253 0.19 -12.63 10.02
CA PRO A 253 -0.81 -12.69 11.07
C PRO A 253 -0.08 -12.56 12.41
N SER A 254 0.00 -11.35 12.97
CA SER A 254 0.22 -11.21 14.40
C SER A 254 -1.08 -11.56 15.11
N ALA A 255 -1.02 -12.67 15.84
CA ALA A 255 -1.90 -13.12 16.91
C ALA A 255 -3.27 -12.43 17.05
N SER A 256 -4.33 -13.19 16.71
CA SER A 256 -5.63 -13.20 17.38
C SER A 256 -6.07 -11.92 18.11
N VAL A 257 -6.66 -10.98 17.38
CA VAL A 257 -7.65 -10.05 17.94
C VAL A 257 -8.81 -9.94 16.95
N GLN A 258 -9.92 -10.65 17.23
CA GLN A 258 -11.19 -10.43 16.54
C GLN A 258 -11.59 -8.96 16.72
N GLY A 259 -11.71 -8.21 15.61
CA GLY A 259 -12.33 -6.87 15.61
C GLY A 259 -11.56 -5.74 14.91
N ASN A 260 -10.34 -5.95 14.43
CA ASN A 260 -9.56 -4.88 13.79
C ASN A 260 -9.69 -4.90 12.26
N GLN A 261 -10.02 -3.75 11.68
CA GLN A 261 -9.94 -3.46 10.24
C GLN A 261 -8.76 -2.51 9.99
N GLU A 262 -7.97 -2.79 8.95
CA GLU A 262 -6.76 -2.04 8.60
C GLU A 262 -6.93 -1.31 7.27
N VAL A 263 -6.44 -0.08 7.15
CA VAL A 263 -6.31 0.63 5.86
C VAL A 263 -4.82 0.77 5.57
N GLY A 264 -4.36 0.18 4.46
CA GLY A 264 -2.97 0.27 4.02
C GLY A 264 -2.74 1.57 3.25
N LEU A 265 -1.67 2.29 3.57
CA LEU A 265 -1.23 3.49 2.86
C LEU A 265 0.12 3.17 2.21
N LEU A 266 0.13 3.02 0.89
CA LEU A 266 1.37 2.83 0.15
C LEU A 266 1.69 4.14 -0.57
N CYS A 267 2.70 4.86 -0.10
CA CYS A 267 3.31 5.93 -0.87
C CYS A 267 4.60 5.40 -1.51
N SER A 268 4.80 5.69 -2.78
CA SER A 268 6.00 5.27 -3.49
C SER A 268 7.05 6.37 -3.41
N CYS A 269 7.96 6.26 -2.44
CA CYS A 269 9.27 6.94 -2.42
C CYS A 269 10.29 5.85 -2.11
N ARG A 270 11.38 5.72 -2.87
CA ARG A 270 12.47 4.78 -2.55
C ARG A 270 13.80 5.52 -2.59
N ASP A 271 14.55 5.42 -1.50
CA ASP A 271 15.93 5.88 -1.40
C ASP A 271 16.94 4.75 -1.64
N ALA A 272 18.07 5.12 -2.24
CA ALA A 272 19.29 4.34 -2.37
C ALA A 272 19.87 3.99 -1.00
N VAL A 273 20.08 2.69 -0.75
CA VAL A 273 20.94 2.23 0.34
C VAL A 273 22.37 2.15 -0.21
N THR A 274 23.16 3.16 0.14
CA THR A 274 24.63 3.18 0.30
C THR A 274 25.51 2.50 -0.76
N ALA A 275 26.29 3.33 -1.46
CA ALA A 275 27.72 3.12 -1.66
C ALA A 275 28.44 4.47 -1.55
#